data_AF-A0A2X2V4X0-F1
#
_entry.id   AF-A0A2X2V4X0-F1
#
_cell.length_a   1.000
_cell.length_b   1.000
_cell.length_c   1.000
_cell.angle_alpha   90.00
_cell.angle_beta   90.00
_cell.angle_gamma   90.00
#
_symmetry.space_group_name_H-M   'P 1'
#
loop_
_entity.id
_entity.type
_entity.pdbx_description
1 polymer ?
#
loop_
_entity_poly.entity_id
_entity_poly.type
_entity_poly.pdbx_seq_one_letter_code
_entity_poly.pdbx_strand_id
1 'polypeptide(L)'
;MFVTVNELVGLPGLPGTVQGIRAALDRLSGGSSTLIRKREGTKAFEYHVDCLPAAVREMVLARQAESVLQTSEVQEQLPLVPAISGSGDAAAGTAVGTIKVSVELEIMRKCPALLERRLGSLTDSQRQIADARITLVCEVRRLMDEAGMNRKQAVELISIRSREGTLPERVQRAADIANARKGSTRTGVSVRSLQQWVSDSMVTRSVGERLAVMAPEKIKAKPAEAYPWLSDFLRHYRNPNRPSVAMAYECFETEWRQVSAGNAVMLSMLPWWIPCVMPSVKSPKLSGSAGGAPGQITNPCCRSCVATGR
;
A
#
# COMPACT_ATOMS: atom_id res chain seq x y z
N MET A 1 -10.66 -6.88 -26.00
CA MET A 1 -11.35 -8.13 -25.64
C MET A 1 -12.44 -8.42 -26.67
N PHE A 2 -12.55 -9.67 -27.13
CA PHE A 2 -13.55 -10.09 -28.12
C PHE A 2 -14.53 -11.11 -27.49
N VAL A 3 -15.81 -11.02 -27.87
CA VAL A 3 -16.88 -11.90 -27.39
C VAL A 3 -17.63 -12.55 -28.53
N THR A 4 -18.16 -13.74 -28.28
CA THR A 4 -19.02 -14.44 -29.24
C THR A 4 -20.49 -14.10 -29.05
N VAL A 5 -21.28 -14.23 -30.11
CA VAL A 5 -22.75 -14.00 -30.05
C VAL A 5 -23.42 -14.91 -29.00
N ASN A 6 -22.92 -16.13 -28.82
CA ASN A 6 -23.47 -17.09 -27.86
C ASN A 6 -23.27 -16.63 -26.40
N GLU A 7 -22.18 -15.93 -26.09
CA GLU A 7 -21.93 -15.37 -24.75
C GLU A 7 -22.88 -14.22 -24.38
N LEU A 8 -23.51 -13.60 -25.39
CA LEU A 8 -24.40 -12.46 -25.25
C LEU A 8 -25.87 -12.84 -25.14
N VAL A 9 -26.21 -14.12 -25.37
CA VAL A 9 -27.60 -14.60 -25.31
C VAL A 9 -28.15 -14.43 -23.89
N GLY A 10 -29.36 -13.90 -23.79
CA GLY A 10 -30.06 -13.69 -22.52
C GLY A 10 -29.62 -12.44 -21.74
N LEU A 11 -28.75 -11.58 -22.30
CA LEU A 11 -28.46 -10.27 -21.71
C LEU A 11 -29.58 -9.28 -22.01
N PRO A 12 -30.08 -8.52 -21.00
CA PRO A 12 -31.07 -7.49 -21.23
C PRO A 12 -30.51 -6.37 -22.10
N GLY A 13 -31.33 -5.83 -23.01
CA GLY A 13 -30.95 -4.78 -23.96
C GLY A 13 -30.41 -5.30 -25.31
N LEU A 14 -30.26 -6.61 -25.48
CA LEU A 14 -30.02 -7.25 -26.76
C LEU A 14 -31.24 -8.08 -27.22
N PRO A 15 -31.38 -8.35 -28.52
CA PRO A 15 -32.37 -9.29 -29.02
C PRO A 15 -32.20 -10.67 -28.38
N GLY A 16 -33.29 -11.38 -28.10
CA GLY A 16 -33.24 -12.70 -27.44
C GLY A 16 -32.69 -13.84 -28.31
N THR A 17 -32.61 -13.64 -29.63
CA THR A 17 -32.16 -14.67 -30.59
C THR A 17 -30.74 -14.40 -31.09
N VAL A 18 -29.95 -15.45 -31.28
CA VAL A 18 -28.57 -15.38 -31.82
C VAL A 18 -28.52 -14.60 -33.14
N GLN A 19 -29.49 -14.82 -34.03
CA GLN A 19 -29.58 -14.11 -35.30
C GLN A 19 -29.81 -12.60 -35.12
N GLY A 20 -30.73 -12.23 -34.21
CA GLY A 20 -31.01 -10.83 -33.90
C GLY A 20 -29.81 -10.12 -33.27
N ILE A 21 -29.10 -10.79 -32.36
CA ILE A 21 -27.86 -10.25 -31.76
C ILE A 21 -26.81 -10.00 -32.83
N ARG A 22 -26.54 -10.98 -33.71
CA ARG A 22 -25.57 -10.84 -34.80
C ARG A 22 -25.91 -9.63 -35.69
N ALA A 23 -27.15 -9.53 -36.15
CA ALA A 23 -27.59 -8.40 -36.99
C ALA A 23 -27.45 -7.05 -36.28
N ALA A 24 -27.74 -6.98 -34.97
CA ALA A 24 -27.57 -5.77 -34.19
C ALA A 24 -26.09 -5.37 -34.07
N LEU A 25 -25.19 -6.32 -33.83
CA LEU A 25 -23.75 -6.08 -33.71
C LEU A 25 -23.10 -5.72 -35.06
N ASP A 26 -23.53 -6.35 -36.15
CA ASP A 26 -23.08 -6.00 -37.50
C ASP A 26 -23.45 -4.54 -37.84
N ARG A 27 -24.65 -4.09 -37.42
CA ARG A 27 -25.06 -2.69 -37.55
C ARG A 27 -24.22 -1.74 -36.68
N LEU A 28 -23.93 -2.12 -35.42
CA LEU A 28 -23.19 -1.29 -34.46
C LEU A 28 -21.69 -1.18 -34.80
N SER A 29 -21.11 -2.24 -35.33
CA SER A 29 -19.70 -2.29 -35.74
C SER A 29 -19.43 -1.59 -37.07
N GLY A 30 -20.46 -1.35 -37.88
CA GLY A 30 -20.36 -0.65 -39.17
C GLY A 30 -19.40 -1.32 -40.16
N GLY A 31 -19.14 -2.62 -40.01
CA GLY A 31 -18.16 -3.35 -40.82
C GLY A 31 -16.69 -3.00 -40.53
N SER A 32 -16.40 -2.31 -39.42
CA SER A 32 -15.02 -1.98 -39.04
C SER A 32 -14.22 -3.25 -38.72
N SER A 33 -13.10 -3.44 -39.40
CA SER A 33 -12.18 -4.57 -39.19
C SER A 33 -11.50 -4.58 -37.82
N THR A 34 -11.55 -3.45 -37.09
CA THR A 34 -11.04 -3.36 -35.71
C THR A 34 -12.03 -3.91 -34.68
N LEU A 35 -13.32 -3.92 -35.00
CA LEU A 35 -14.39 -4.32 -34.08
C LEU A 35 -14.93 -5.72 -34.35
N ILE A 36 -14.73 -6.25 -35.55
CA ILE A 36 -15.13 -7.62 -35.91
C ILE A 36 -13.90 -8.38 -36.40
N ARG A 37 -13.74 -9.60 -35.90
CA ARG A 37 -12.79 -10.56 -36.46
C ARG A 37 -13.41 -11.94 -36.60
N LYS A 38 -12.88 -12.71 -37.54
CA LYS A 38 -13.19 -14.14 -37.64
C LYS A 38 -12.29 -14.90 -36.66
N ARG A 39 -12.86 -15.81 -35.87
CA ARG A 39 -12.08 -16.67 -34.97
C ARG A 39 -11.26 -17.65 -35.80
N GLU A 40 -9.96 -17.77 -35.49
CA GLU A 40 -9.08 -18.73 -36.14
C GLU A 40 -9.59 -20.16 -35.97
N GLY A 41 -9.49 -20.96 -37.03
CA GLY A 41 -9.93 -22.37 -37.03
C GLY A 41 -11.44 -22.60 -37.05
N THR A 42 -12.29 -21.56 -37.00
CA THR A 42 -13.75 -21.72 -37.03
C THR A 42 -14.44 -20.77 -38.02
N LYS A 43 -15.72 -21.01 -38.29
CA LYS A 43 -16.58 -20.08 -39.06
C LYS A 43 -17.23 -19.00 -38.19
N ALA A 44 -16.89 -18.93 -36.89
CA ALA A 44 -17.48 -17.98 -35.96
C ALA A 44 -16.84 -16.59 -36.08
N PHE A 45 -17.65 -15.56 -35.89
CA PHE A 45 -17.21 -14.17 -35.75
C PHE A 45 -17.25 -13.78 -34.28
N GLU A 46 -16.25 -13.00 -33.88
CA GLU A 46 -16.16 -12.38 -32.56
C GLU A 46 -16.21 -10.86 -32.71
N TYR A 47 -16.86 -10.23 -31.75
CA TYR A 47 -17.08 -8.78 -31.71
C TYR A 47 -16.31 -8.17 -30.55
N HIS A 48 -15.65 -7.05 -30.78
CA HIS A 48 -14.94 -6.33 -29.73
C HIS A 48 -15.93 -5.73 -28.74
N VAL A 49 -15.63 -5.76 -27.44
CA VAL A 49 -16.51 -5.23 -26.39
C VAL A 49 -16.93 -3.78 -26.57
N ASP A 50 -16.13 -2.99 -27.29
CA ASP A 50 -16.42 -1.57 -27.53
C ASP A 50 -17.61 -1.34 -28.46
N CYS A 51 -17.99 -2.32 -29.28
CA CYS A 51 -19.20 -2.23 -30.12
C CYS A 51 -20.49 -2.47 -29.34
N LEU A 52 -20.41 -2.94 -28.09
CA LEU A 52 -21.56 -3.23 -27.25
C LEU A 52 -22.13 -1.95 -26.61
N PRO A 53 -23.46 -1.87 -26.43
CA PRO A 53 -24.09 -0.84 -25.60
C PRO A 53 -23.50 -0.85 -24.18
N ALA A 54 -23.39 0.32 -23.54
CA ALA A 54 -22.70 0.48 -22.26
C ALA A 54 -23.21 -0.49 -21.17
N ALA A 55 -24.52 -0.63 -21.01
CA ALA A 55 -25.12 -1.55 -20.04
C ALA A 55 -24.76 -3.03 -20.31
N VAL A 56 -24.73 -3.44 -21.58
CA VAL A 56 -24.37 -4.81 -21.98
C VAL A 56 -22.88 -5.05 -21.76
N ARG A 57 -22.04 -4.08 -22.12
CA ARG A 57 -20.59 -4.13 -21.94
C ARG A 57 -20.24 -4.34 -20.46
N GLU A 58 -20.87 -3.59 -19.55
CA GLU A 58 -20.63 -3.73 -18.11
C GLU A 58 -21.00 -5.12 -17.59
N MET A 59 -22.13 -5.70 -18.02
CA MET A 59 -22.53 -7.06 -17.63
C MET A 59 -21.57 -8.13 -18.14
N VAL A 60 -21.08 -7.99 -19.37
CA VAL A 60 -20.10 -8.90 -19.97
C VAL A 60 -18.78 -8.86 -19.19
N LEU A 61 -18.26 -7.66 -18.91
CA LEU A 61 -17.05 -7.48 -18.12
C LEU A 61 -17.21 -8.03 -16.70
N ALA A 62 -18.37 -7.81 -16.06
CA ALA A 62 -18.66 -8.33 -14.73
C ALA A 62 -18.67 -9.87 -14.70
N ARG A 63 -19.33 -10.52 -15.67
CA ARG A 63 -19.35 -12.00 -15.78
C ARG A 63 -17.95 -12.56 -16.00
N GLN A 64 -17.16 -11.93 -16.85
CA GLN A 64 -15.80 -12.40 -17.09
C GLN A 64 -14.90 -12.20 -15.89
N ALA A 65 -14.97 -11.05 -15.21
CA ALA A 65 -14.22 -10.85 -13.97
C ALA A 65 -14.57 -11.88 -12.90
N GLU A 66 -15.85 -12.28 -12.80
CA GLU A 66 -16.25 -13.37 -11.93
C GLU A 66 -15.57 -14.68 -12.33
N SER A 67 -15.62 -15.04 -13.62
CA SER A 67 -14.94 -16.23 -14.11
C SER A 67 -13.45 -16.21 -13.81
N VAL A 68 -12.79 -15.07 -14.03
CA VAL A 68 -11.36 -14.89 -13.76
C VAL A 68 -11.07 -15.12 -12.27
N LEU A 69 -11.80 -14.44 -11.38
CA LEU A 69 -11.58 -14.58 -9.94
C LEU A 69 -11.83 -16.01 -9.45
N GLN A 70 -12.82 -16.71 -10.00
CA GLN A 70 -13.18 -18.06 -9.57
C GLN A 70 -12.22 -19.15 -10.08
N THR A 71 -11.62 -19.00 -11.26
CA THR A 71 -10.62 -19.96 -11.73
C THR A 71 -9.43 -19.91 -10.78
N SER A 72 -9.20 -21.00 -10.04
CA SER A 72 -8.05 -21.13 -9.16
C SER A 72 -6.90 -21.76 -9.94
N GLU A 73 -6.10 -20.95 -10.61
CA GLU A 73 -4.85 -21.45 -11.18
C GLU A 73 -3.77 -21.51 -10.10
N VAL A 74 -3.08 -22.64 -10.04
CA VAL A 74 -2.00 -22.90 -9.09
C VAL A 74 -0.81 -22.03 -9.47
N GLN A 75 -0.66 -20.92 -8.75
CA GLN A 75 0.59 -20.20 -8.54
C GLN A 75 1.38 -19.92 -9.83
N GLU A 76 0.74 -19.29 -10.81
CA GLU A 76 1.46 -18.72 -11.93
C GLU A 76 2.32 -17.56 -11.42
N GLN A 77 3.65 -17.76 -11.42
CA GLN A 77 4.60 -16.70 -11.12
C GLN A 77 4.39 -15.60 -12.17
N LEU A 78 3.91 -14.43 -11.71
CA LEU A 78 3.83 -13.19 -12.50
C LEU A 78 4.99 -13.11 -13.50
N PRO A 79 4.72 -13.21 -14.82
CA PRO A 79 5.75 -13.18 -15.83
C PRO A 79 6.66 -11.97 -15.62
N LEU A 80 7.98 -12.20 -15.58
CA LEU A 80 9.01 -11.17 -15.48
C LEU A 80 9.09 -10.46 -16.84
N VAL A 81 8.07 -9.68 -17.19
CA VAL A 81 8.05 -8.94 -18.45
C VAL A 81 8.85 -7.64 -18.25
N PRO A 82 9.86 -7.35 -19.08
CA PRO A 82 10.52 -6.05 -19.08
C PRO A 82 9.50 -4.97 -19.46
N ALA A 83 9.51 -3.85 -18.73
CA ALA A 83 8.61 -2.73 -18.99
C ALA A 83 8.69 -2.27 -20.47
N ILE A 84 7.59 -2.42 -21.20
CA ILE A 84 7.33 -1.60 -22.39
C ILE A 84 6.75 -0.29 -21.87
N SER A 85 7.46 0.79 -22.11
CA SER A 85 7.04 2.15 -21.80
C SER A 85 5.72 2.46 -22.53
N GLY A 86 4.59 2.50 -21.83
CA GLY A 86 3.33 2.87 -22.48
C GLY A 86 2.11 2.96 -21.57
N SER A 87 1.50 4.15 -21.61
CA SER A 87 0.20 4.58 -21.09
C SER A 87 0.16 5.06 -19.63
N GLY A 88 0.27 6.38 -19.52
CA GLY A 88 0.12 7.16 -18.31
C GLY A 88 -1.35 7.27 -17.92
N ASP A 89 -1.63 6.91 -16.69
CA ASP A 89 -2.72 7.44 -15.86
C ASP A 89 -2.31 7.18 -14.40
N ALA A 90 -1.26 7.88 -13.96
CA ALA A 90 -0.79 7.83 -12.58
C ALA A 90 -1.27 9.08 -11.83
N ALA A 91 -2.16 8.88 -10.87
CA ALA A 91 -2.53 9.91 -9.89
C ALA A 91 -1.25 10.44 -9.20
N ALA A 92 -1.13 11.78 -9.07
CA ALA A 92 0.10 12.48 -8.66
C ALA A 92 0.74 11.99 -7.34
N GLY A 93 -0.04 11.41 -6.43
CA GLY A 93 0.46 10.84 -5.17
C GLY A 93 1.12 9.45 -5.28
N THR A 94 0.95 8.74 -6.39
CA THR A 94 1.55 7.42 -6.68
C THR A 94 2.94 7.59 -7.32
N ALA A 95 3.12 8.64 -8.13
CA ALA A 95 4.37 8.91 -8.84
C ALA A 95 5.58 9.06 -7.89
N VAL A 96 5.43 9.77 -6.77
CA VAL A 96 6.52 9.99 -5.80
C VAL A 96 6.97 8.70 -5.12
N GLY A 97 6.04 7.79 -4.81
CA GLY A 97 6.36 6.48 -4.23
C GLY A 97 7.13 5.61 -5.22
N THR A 98 6.64 5.53 -6.46
CA THR A 98 7.27 4.76 -7.53
C THR A 98 8.66 5.28 -7.88
N ILE A 99 8.89 6.60 -7.86
CA ILE A 99 10.23 7.18 -8.10
C ILE A 99 11.23 6.69 -7.05
N LYS A 100 10.86 6.68 -5.76
CA LYS A 100 11.74 6.18 -4.70
C LYS A 100 12.09 4.70 -4.88
N VAL A 101 11.09 3.88 -5.21
CA VAL A 101 11.27 2.44 -5.48
C VAL A 101 12.17 2.22 -6.68
N SER A 102 11.96 2.94 -7.78
CA SER A 102 12.80 2.85 -8.98
C SER A 102 14.27 3.21 -8.70
N VAL A 103 14.51 4.28 -7.92
CA VAL A 103 15.87 4.68 -7.52
C VAL A 103 16.50 3.61 -6.61
N GLU A 104 15.76 3.08 -5.65
CA GLU A 104 16.25 2.03 -4.76
C GLU A 104 16.59 0.74 -5.53
N LEU A 105 15.74 0.33 -6.47
CA LEU A 105 15.98 -0.81 -7.35
C LEU A 105 17.23 -0.62 -8.22
N GLU A 106 17.44 0.58 -8.75
CA GLU A 106 18.64 0.88 -9.54
C GLU A 106 19.93 0.76 -8.70
N ILE A 107 19.88 1.19 -7.43
CA ILE A 107 20.99 0.98 -6.49
C ILE A 107 21.22 -0.51 -6.23
N MET A 108 20.15 -1.29 -6.03
CA MET A 108 20.23 -2.73 -5.79
C MET A 108 20.75 -3.51 -6.99
N ARG A 109 20.46 -3.05 -8.21
CA ARG A 109 21.00 -3.62 -9.45
C ARG A 109 22.50 -3.37 -9.60
N LYS A 110 22.96 -2.18 -9.25
CA LYS A 110 24.39 -1.83 -9.25
C LYS A 110 25.17 -2.56 -8.15
N CYS A 111 24.51 -2.94 -7.06
CA CYS A 111 25.11 -3.63 -5.93
C CYS A 111 24.23 -4.79 -5.44
N PRO A 112 24.31 -5.98 -6.08
CA PRO A 112 23.46 -7.15 -5.75
C PRO A 112 23.54 -7.59 -4.29
N ALA A 113 24.70 -7.42 -3.64
CA ALA A 113 24.87 -7.71 -2.21
C ALA A 113 23.91 -6.91 -1.30
N LEU A 114 23.46 -5.71 -1.72
CA LEU A 114 22.46 -4.93 -0.99
C LEU A 114 21.08 -5.60 -1.06
N LEU A 115 20.73 -6.17 -2.21
CA LEU A 115 19.49 -6.91 -2.40
C LEU A 115 19.52 -8.18 -1.54
N GLU A 116 20.60 -8.96 -1.60
CA GLU A 116 20.78 -10.18 -0.80
C GLU A 116 20.67 -9.89 0.70
N ARG A 117 21.34 -8.85 1.19
CA ARG A 117 21.24 -8.42 2.59
C ARG A 117 19.81 -8.00 2.95
N ARG A 118 19.13 -7.24 2.08
CA ARG A 118 17.74 -6.84 2.31
C ARG A 118 16.85 -8.07 2.43
N LEU A 119 16.95 -8.99 1.48
CA LEU A 119 16.20 -10.25 1.49
C LEU A 119 16.50 -11.08 2.74
N GLY A 120 17.77 -11.21 3.14
CA GLY A 120 18.18 -11.91 4.35
C GLY A 120 17.64 -11.28 5.64
N SER A 121 17.39 -9.96 5.65
CA SER A 121 16.85 -9.24 6.81
C SER A 121 15.32 -9.29 6.96
N LEU A 122 14.60 -9.78 5.94
CA LEU A 122 13.15 -9.89 5.98
C LEU A 122 12.70 -10.99 6.93
N THR A 123 11.79 -10.66 7.84
CA THR A 123 11.14 -11.65 8.71
C THR A 123 10.13 -12.48 7.94
N ASP A 124 9.77 -13.67 8.44
CA ASP A 124 8.77 -14.53 7.80
C ASP A 124 7.42 -13.83 7.64
N SER A 125 7.00 -13.04 8.63
CA SER A 125 5.79 -12.22 8.53
C SER A 125 5.89 -11.18 7.40
N GLN A 126 7.05 -10.55 7.20
CA GLN A 126 7.24 -9.60 6.09
C GLN A 126 7.21 -10.31 4.74
N ARG A 127 7.77 -11.52 4.63
CA ARG A 127 7.71 -12.36 3.43
C ARG A 127 6.27 -12.76 3.12
N GLN A 128 5.51 -13.24 4.11
CA GLN A 128 4.10 -13.57 3.95
C GLN A 128 3.25 -12.37 3.49
N ILE A 129 3.49 -11.18 4.05
CA ILE A 129 2.82 -9.95 3.60
C ILE A 129 3.21 -9.61 2.16
N ALA A 130 4.48 -9.78 1.80
CA ALA A 130 4.96 -9.54 0.44
C ALA A 130 4.31 -10.51 -0.55
N ASP A 131 4.30 -11.82 -0.25
CA ASP A 131 3.68 -12.86 -1.08
C ASP A 131 2.17 -12.62 -1.24
N ALA A 132 1.50 -12.18 -0.18
CA ALA A 132 0.10 -11.80 -0.22
C ALA A 132 -0.15 -10.58 -1.14
N ARG A 133 0.71 -9.55 -1.07
CA ARG A 133 0.65 -8.39 -2.00
C ARG A 133 0.91 -8.80 -3.44
N ILE A 134 1.90 -9.67 -3.68
CA ILE A 134 2.21 -10.21 -5.01
C ILE A 134 0.98 -10.95 -5.55
N THR A 135 0.34 -11.77 -4.73
CA THR A 135 -0.88 -12.50 -5.10
C THR A 135 -1.99 -11.54 -5.58
N LEU A 136 -2.25 -10.46 -4.84
CA LEU A 136 -3.24 -9.47 -5.25
C LEU A 136 -2.87 -8.77 -6.57
N VAL A 137 -1.58 -8.51 -6.79
CA VAL A 137 -1.10 -7.94 -8.06
C VAL A 137 -1.28 -8.94 -9.22
N CYS A 138 -1.07 -10.24 -8.98
CA CYS A 138 -1.39 -11.29 -9.97
C CYS A 138 -2.86 -11.21 -10.37
N GLU A 139 -3.78 -11.16 -9.41
CA GLU A 139 -5.22 -11.10 -9.70
C GLU A 139 -5.61 -9.83 -10.48
N VAL A 140 -5.02 -8.68 -10.14
CA VAL A 140 -5.26 -7.44 -10.89
C VAL A 140 -4.82 -7.61 -12.34
N ARG A 141 -3.62 -8.17 -12.59
CA ARG A 141 -3.13 -8.38 -13.96
C ARG A 141 -3.99 -9.39 -14.70
N ARG A 142 -4.44 -10.44 -14.02
CA ARG A 142 -5.32 -11.43 -14.60
C ARG A 142 -6.67 -10.85 -15.03
N LEU A 143 -7.26 -9.97 -14.22
CA LEU A 143 -8.45 -9.21 -14.60
C LEU A 143 -8.22 -8.27 -15.80
N MET A 144 -7.02 -7.72 -15.94
CA MET A 144 -6.67 -6.88 -17.09
C MET A 144 -6.46 -7.71 -18.36
N ASP A 145 -5.74 -8.82 -18.25
CA ASP A 145 -5.32 -9.65 -19.38
C ASP A 145 -6.46 -10.55 -19.89
N GLU A 146 -7.20 -11.21 -18.98
CA GLU A 146 -8.30 -12.14 -19.32
C GLU A 146 -9.65 -11.45 -19.46
N ALA A 147 -10.02 -10.57 -18.51
CA ALA A 147 -11.32 -9.88 -18.53
C ALA A 147 -11.28 -8.52 -19.27
N GLY A 148 -10.13 -8.11 -19.81
CA GLY A 148 -9.98 -6.88 -20.59
C GLY A 148 -10.28 -5.59 -19.80
N MET A 149 -10.26 -5.66 -18.46
CA MET A 149 -10.57 -4.51 -17.61
C MET A 149 -9.43 -3.49 -17.66
N ASN A 150 -9.78 -2.21 -17.58
CA ASN A 150 -8.75 -1.20 -17.36
C ASN A 150 -8.18 -1.34 -15.93
N ARG A 151 -6.95 -0.86 -15.73
CA ARG A 151 -6.26 -0.95 -14.43
C ARG A 151 -7.07 -0.37 -13.27
N LYS A 152 -7.76 0.76 -13.50
CA LYS A 152 -8.57 1.41 -12.46
C LYS A 152 -9.74 0.52 -12.04
N GLN A 153 -10.47 -0.03 -13.01
CA GLN A 153 -11.60 -0.94 -12.82
C GLN A 153 -11.18 -2.22 -12.10
N ALA A 154 -10.09 -2.86 -12.53
CA ALA A 154 -9.59 -4.09 -11.90
C ALA A 154 -9.19 -3.87 -10.43
N VAL A 155 -8.48 -2.77 -10.14
CA VAL A 155 -8.07 -2.42 -8.77
C VAL A 155 -9.26 -2.04 -7.89
N GLU A 156 -10.22 -1.28 -8.43
CA GLU A 156 -11.43 -0.88 -7.73
C GLU A 156 -12.30 -2.09 -7.38
N LEU A 157 -12.47 -3.03 -8.32
CA LEU A 157 -13.19 -4.28 -8.10
C LEU A 157 -12.59 -5.09 -6.94
N ILE A 158 -11.29 -5.35 -6.96
CA ILE A 158 -10.62 -6.11 -5.89
C ILE A 158 -10.70 -5.36 -4.55
N SER A 159 -10.55 -4.03 -4.55
CA SER A 159 -10.63 -3.23 -3.33
C SER A 159 -12.03 -3.26 -2.69
N ILE A 160 -13.09 -3.16 -3.50
CA ILE A 160 -14.47 -3.22 -3.03
C ILE A 160 -14.78 -4.62 -2.50
N ARG A 161 -14.56 -5.66 -3.30
CA ARG A 161 -14.86 -7.05 -2.91
C ARG A 161 -14.05 -7.51 -1.70
N SER A 162 -12.82 -7.03 -1.55
CA SER A 162 -11.97 -7.29 -0.38
C SER A 162 -12.58 -6.75 0.92
N ARG A 163 -13.32 -5.63 0.87
CA ARG A 163 -14.02 -5.06 2.03
C ARG A 163 -15.31 -5.78 2.32
N GLU A 164 -16.02 -6.20 1.28
CA GLU A 164 -17.28 -6.94 1.37
C GLU A 164 -17.07 -8.41 1.75
N GLY A 165 -15.85 -8.95 1.59
CA GLY A 165 -15.55 -10.35 1.84
C GLY A 165 -16.05 -11.29 0.74
N THR A 166 -16.30 -10.76 -0.46
CA THR A 166 -16.87 -11.50 -1.61
C THR A 166 -15.80 -11.98 -2.60
N LEU A 167 -14.52 -11.84 -2.25
CA LEU A 167 -13.44 -12.42 -3.05
C LEU A 167 -13.35 -13.95 -2.84
N PRO A 168 -12.82 -14.69 -3.82
CA PRO A 168 -12.45 -16.09 -3.64
C PRO A 168 -11.57 -16.28 -2.42
N GLU A 169 -11.73 -17.40 -1.70
CA GLU A 169 -11.09 -17.61 -0.39
C GLU A 169 -9.58 -17.36 -0.38
N ARG A 170 -8.87 -17.84 -1.41
CA ARG A 170 -7.43 -17.63 -1.60
C ARG A 170 -7.08 -16.13 -1.67
N VAL A 171 -7.83 -15.37 -2.46
CA VAL A 171 -7.59 -13.95 -2.69
C VAL A 171 -8.02 -13.12 -1.48
N GLN A 172 -9.11 -13.50 -0.82
CA GLN A 172 -9.56 -12.85 0.42
C GLN A 172 -8.54 -13.04 1.55
N ARG A 173 -8.01 -14.26 1.71
CA ARG A 173 -6.93 -14.54 2.67
C ARG A 173 -5.68 -13.71 2.39
N ALA A 174 -5.28 -13.59 1.12
CA ALA A 174 -4.18 -12.72 0.72
C ALA A 174 -4.47 -11.24 1.04
N ALA A 175 -5.70 -10.77 0.81
CA ALA A 175 -6.10 -9.42 1.17
C ALA A 175 -6.01 -9.15 2.68
N ASP A 176 -6.43 -10.11 3.50
CA ASP A 176 -6.32 -10.04 4.95
C ASP A 176 -4.86 -10.01 5.43
N ILE A 177 -4.00 -10.87 4.89
CA ILE A 177 -2.56 -10.91 5.23
C ILE A 177 -1.85 -9.64 4.77
N ALA A 178 -2.14 -9.16 3.55
CA ALA A 178 -1.55 -7.95 3.00
C ALA A 178 -1.90 -6.69 3.83
N ASN A 179 -3.08 -6.68 4.44
CA ASN A 179 -3.55 -5.62 5.35
C ASN A 179 -3.16 -5.89 6.82
N ALA A 180 -1.88 -6.13 7.08
CA ALA A 180 -1.31 -6.41 8.41
C ALA A 180 -1.59 -5.33 9.50
N ARG A 181 -2.19 -4.18 9.15
CA ARG A 181 -2.67 -3.16 10.10
C ARG A 181 -4.16 -3.31 10.41
N LYS A 182 -4.64 -4.55 10.55
CA LYS A 182 -6.01 -4.86 10.93
C LYS A 182 -6.25 -4.41 12.37
N GLY A 183 -6.56 -3.13 12.55
CA GLY A 183 -7.32 -2.66 13.71
C GLY A 183 -8.79 -3.02 13.52
N SER A 184 -9.58 -2.99 14.60
CA SER A 184 -11.01 -3.32 14.57
C SER A 184 -11.84 -2.53 13.52
N THR A 185 -11.30 -1.44 12.98
CA THR A 185 -11.98 -0.53 12.06
C THR A 185 -11.51 -0.62 10.59
N ARG A 186 -10.45 -1.39 10.27
CA ARG A 186 -9.86 -1.41 8.91
C ARG A 186 -10.06 -2.77 8.24
N THR A 187 -11.06 -2.87 7.38
CA THR A 187 -11.35 -4.04 6.55
C THR A 187 -10.90 -3.83 5.10
N GLY A 188 -10.40 -4.90 4.47
CA GLY A 188 -9.98 -4.96 3.08
C GLY A 188 -8.78 -4.09 2.68
N VAL A 189 -8.41 -4.15 1.40
CA VAL A 189 -7.27 -3.40 0.82
C VAL A 189 -7.76 -2.10 0.17
N SER A 190 -6.99 -1.01 0.32
CA SER A 190 -7.34 0.27 -0.30
C SER A 190 -6.92 0.35 -1.78
N VAL A 191 -7.74 0.99 -2.61
CA VAL A 191 -7.44 1.30 -4.04
C VAL A 191 -6.05 1.90 -4.19
N ARG A 192 -5.70 2.90 -3.36
CA ARG A 192 -4.40 3.58 -3.43
C ARG A 192 -3.23 2.64 -3.18
N SER A 193 -3.32 1.79 -2.15
CA SER A 193 -2.27 0.83 -1.83
C SER A 193 -2.09 -0.20 -2.95
N LEU A 194 -3.21 -0.74 -3.46
CA LEU A 194 -3.18 -1.73 -4.53
C LEU A 194 -2.66 -1.13 -5.84
N GLN A 195 -3.05 0.11 -6.19
CA GLN A 195 -2.45 0.81 -7.33
C GLN A 195 -0.93 0.96 -7.18
N GLN A 196 -0.45 1.34 -5.98
CA GLN A 196 0.99 1.47 -5.73
C GLN A 196 1.70 0.12 -5.94
N TRP A 197 1.19 -0.98 -5.38
CA TRP A 197 1.79 -2.31 -5.54
C TRP A 197 1.80 -2.76 -7.01
N VAL A 198 0.76 -2.45 -7.78
CA VAL A 198 0.77 -2.74 -9.22
C VAL A 198 1.88 -1.96 -9.93
N SER A 199 2.06 -0.67 -9.63
CA SER A 199 3.15 0.15 -10.20
C SER A 199 4.53 -0.39 -9.82
N ASP A 200 4.70 -0.72 -8.54
CA ASP A 200 5.93 -1.24 -7.98
C ASP A 200 6.31 -2.58 -8.63
N SER A 201 5.31 -3.42 -8.96
CA SER A 201 5.55 -4.70 -9.64
C SER A 201 6.07 -4.54 -11.06
N MET A 202 5.65 -3.49 -11.79
CA MET A 202 6.00 -3.24 -13.18
C MET A 202 7.46 -2.82 -13.34
N VAL A 203 8.06 -2.22 -12.30
CA VAL A 203 9.47 -1.79 -12.32
C VAL A 203 10.44 -2.89 -11.88
N THR A 204 9.94 -3.99 -11.31
CA THR A 204 10.75 -5.13 -10.84
C THR A 204 11.09 -6.09 -11.97
N ARG A 205 12.33 -6.59 -12.01
CA ARG A 205 12.84 -7.50 -13.07
C ARG A 205 13.19 -8.90 -12.56
N SER A 206 13.27 -9.09 -11.25
CA SER A 206 13.57 -10.38 -10.64
C SER A 206 12.61 -10.68 -9.50
N VAL A 207 12.48 -11.97 -9.15
CA VAL A 207 11.68 -12.41 -8.00
C VAL A 207 12.20 -11.78 -6.70
N GLY A 208 13.52 -11.66 -6.57
CA GLY A 208 14.16 -11.02 -5.42
C GLY A 208 13.84 -9.52 -5.33
N GLU A 209 13.93 -8.78 -6.43
CA GLU A 209 13.52 -7.37 -6.48
C GLU A 209 12.05 -7.20 -6.09
N ARG A 210 11.18 -8.06 -6.64
CA ARG A 210 9.75 -8.04 -6.35
C ARG A 210 9.47 -8.29 -4.88
N LEU A 211 10.08 -9.32 -4.30
CA LEU A 211 9.93 -9.62 -2.87
C LEU A 211 10.43 -8.47 -1.99
N ALA A 212 11.58 -7.88 -2.32
CA ALA A 212 12.18 -6.77 -1.59
C ALA A 212 11.30 -5.52 -1.59
N VAL A 213 10.66 -5.20 -2.72
CA VAL A 213 9.79 -4.03 -2.89
C VAL A 213 8.40 -4.27 -2.27
N MET A 214 7.85 -5.47 -2.40
CA MET A 214 6.53 -5.80 -1.87
C MET A 214 6.52 -5.97 -0.35
N ALA A 215 7.65 -6.28 0.26
CA ALA A 215 7.77 -6.40 1.71
C ALA A 215 7.53 -5.03 2.41
N PRO A 216 6.74 -5.00 3.49
CA PRO A 216 6.53 -3.76 4.24
C PRO A 216 7.83 -3.34 4.92
N GLU A 217 8.20 -2.08 4.75
CA GLU A 217 9.35 -1.51 5.43
C GLU A 217 9.05 -1.33 6.92
N LYS A 218 10.00 -1.72 7.78
CA LYS A 218 9.94 -1.38 9.20
C LYS A 218 10.18 0.12 9.31
N ILE A 219 9.21 0.85 9.85
CA ILE A 219 9.42 2.24 10.24
C ILE A 219 10.52 2.23 11.31
N LYS A 220 11.73 2.63 10.91
CA LYS A 220 12.83 2.78 11.86
C LYS A 220 12.49 3.97 12.74
N ALA A 221 12.53 3.76 14.06
CA ALA A 221 12.53 4.89 14.98
C ALA A 221 13.67 5.83 14.57
N LYS A 222 13.39 7.13 14.51
CA LYS A 222 14.46 8.09 14.25
C LYS A 222 15.53 7.91 15.33
N PRO A 223 16.81 7.92 14.95
CA PRO A 223 17.89 7.70 15.90
C PRO A 223 17.89 8.86 16.91
N ALA A 224 18.40 8.63 18.12
CA ALA A 224 18.32 9.61 19.22
C ALA A 224 19.01 10.93 18.84
N GLU A 225 20.07 10.85 18.04
CA GLU A 225 20.85 11.99 17.52
C GLU A 225 20.02 12.90 16.60
N ALA A 226 18.90 12.41 16.04
CA ALA A 226 18.00 13.22 15.22
C ALA A 226 17.12 14.17 16.06
N TYR A 227 17.17 14.09 17.39
CA TYR A 227 16.40 14.91 18.31
C TYR A 227 17.32 15.78 19.18
N PRO A 228 17.62 17.03 18.77
CA PRO A 228 18.51 17.91 19.52
C PRO A 228 18.08 18.15 20.97
N TRP A 229 16.77 18.17 21.24
CA TRP A 229 16.20 18.38 22.58
C TRP A 229 16.25 17.13 23.49
N LEU A 230 16.50 15.94 22.93
CA LEU A 230 16.33 14.68 23.66
C LEU A 230 17.37 14.51 24.77
N SER A 231 18.62 14.93 24.55
CA SER A 231 19.66 14.90 25.57
C SER A 231 19.30 15.76 26.78
N ASP A 232 18.79 16.97 26.53
CA ASP A 232 18.43 17.94 27.56
C ASP A 232 17.21 17.48 28.34
N PHE A 233 16.18 16.96 27.66
CA PHE A 233 15.04 16.32 28.32
C PHE A 233 15.46 15.14 29.20
N LEU A 234 16.36 14.27 28.71
CA LEU A 234 16.82 13.10 29.47
C LEU A 234 17.56 13.49 30.75
N ARG A 235 18.19 14.67 30.81
CA ARG A 235 18.80 15.20 32.05
C ARG A 235 17.76 15.44 33.15
N HIS A 236 16.59 15.97 32.80
CA HIS A 236 15.48 16.16 33.76
C HIS A 236 14.78 14.85 34.09
N TYR A 237 14.63 13.96 33.11
CA TYR A 237 13.93 12.69 33.29
C TYR A 237 14.75 11.66 34.09
N ARG A 238 16.07 11.61 33.92
CA ARG A 238 16.98 10.68 34.65
C ARG A 238 17.38 11.19 36.04
N ASN A 239 16.60 12.09 36.62
CA ASN A 239 16.86 12.63 37.95
C ASN A 239 16.64 11.54 39.03
N PRO A 240 17.54 11.40 40.03
CA PRO A 240 17.36 10.49 41.17
C PRO A 240 16.01 10.60 41.90
N ASN A 241 15.38 11.78 41.86
CA ASN A 241 14.07 12.06 42.44
C ASN A 241 12.90 11.40 41.68
N ARG A 242 13.17 10.73 40.55
CA ARG A 242 12.20 10.04 39.69
C ARG A 242 10.95 10.90 39.39
N PRO A 243 11.13 12.11 38.84
CA PRO A 243 9.99 12.95 38.46
C PRO A 243 9.13 12.24 37.42
N SER A 244 7.83 12.54 37.41
CA SER A 244 6.96 12.07 36.34
C SER A 244 7.42 12.63 34.99
N VAL A 245 7.05 11.97 33.88
CA VAL A 245 7.37 12.45 32.52
C VAL A 245 6.88 13.89 32.33
N ALA A 246 5.69 14.22 32.86
CA ALA A 246 5.12 15.56 32.78
C ALA A 246 5.98 16.58 33.55
N MET A 247 6.37 16.27 34.79
CA MET A 247 7.21 17.16 35.60
C MET A 247 8.61 17.36 34.98
N ALA A 248 9.21 16.28 34.48
CA ALA A 248 10.49 16.35 33.79
C ALA A 248 10.42 17.23 32.53
N TYR A 249 9.30 17.14 31.80
CA TYR A 249 9.05 17.95 30.61
C TYR A 249 8.82 19.43 30.94
N GLU A 250 8.07 19.75 31.99
CA GLU A 250 7.86 21.14 32.43
C GLU A 250 9.18 21.81 32.82
N CYS A 251 10.03 21.11 33.60
CA CYS A 251 11.36 21.62 33.95
C CYS A 251 12.24 21.81 32.71
N PHE A 252 12.23 20.84 31.78
CA PHE A 252 12.93 20.93 30.52
C PHE A 252 12.47 22.12 29.67
N GLU A 253 11.15 22.32 29.54
CA GLU A 253 10.59 23.42 28.76
C GLU A 253 10.99 24.78 29.34
N THR A 254 10.99 24.92 30.67
CA THR A 254 11.46 26.15 31.32
C THR A 254 12.93 26.42 31.06
N GLU A 255 13.81 25.43 31.20
CA GLU A 255 15.25 25.60 30.93
C GLU A 255 15.51 25.85 29.44
N TRP A 256 14.83 25.15 28.55
CA TRP A 256 14.95 25.32 27.09
C TRP A 256 14.57 26.72 26.64
N ARG A 257 13.45 27.26 27.14
CA ARG A 257 13.00 28.63 26.81
C ARG A 257 13.94 29.69 27.36
N GLN A 258 14.54 29.44 28.53
CA GLN A 258 15.48 30.36 29.15
C GLN A 258 16.83 30.37 28.40
N VAL A 259 17.39 29.20 28.09
CA VAL A 259 18.67 29.05 27.38
C VAL A 259 18.56 29.48 25.91
N SER A 260 17.42 29.21 25.28
CA SER A 260 17.16 29.56 23.89
C SER A 260 16.53 30.96 23.72
N ALA A 261 16.53 31.79 24.77
CA ALA A 261 15.99 33.14 24.71
C ALA A 261 16.67 33.94 23.60
N GLY A 262 15.89 34.49 22.67
CA GLY A 262 16.40 35.24 21.51
C GLY A 262 16.77 34.40 20.29
N ASN A 263 16.75 33.06 20.37
CA ASN A 263 16.97 32.18 19.22
C ASN A 263 15.64 31.55 18.75
N ALA A 264 15.01 32.19 17.77
CA ALA A 264 13.73 31.76 17.21
C ALA A 264 13.78 30.33 16.63
N VAL A 265 14.93 29.91 16.09
CA VAL A 265 15.11 28.57 15.52
C VAL A 265 15.12 27.51 16.63
N MET A 266 15.85 27.74 17.72
CA MET A 266 15.89 26.82 18.86
C MET A 266 14.54 26.72 19.59
N LEU A 267 13.81 27.84 19.72
CA LEU A 267 12.47 27.85 20.27
C LEU A 267 11.46 27.08 19.39
N SER A 268 11.64 27.11 18.07
CA SER A 268 10.80 26.34 17.13
C SER A 268 11.03 24.83 17.18
N MET A 269 12.16 24.39 17.74
CA MET A 269 12.52 22.97 17.89
C MET A 269 11.94 22.33 19.17
N LEU A 270 11.26 23.11 20.02
CA LEU A 270 10.61 22.58 21.22
C LEU A 270 9.48 21.62 20.81
N PRO A 271 9.53 20.34 21.21
CA PRO A 271 8.53 19.36 20.82
C PRO A 271 7.19 19.61 21.52
N TRP A 272 6.08 19.09 20.98
CA TRP A 272 4.81 19.07 21.71
C TRP A 272 4.76 17.84 22.64
N TRP A 273 4.38 18.04 23.91
CA TRP A 273 4.68 17.12 25.00
C TRP A 273 4.17 15.68 24.82
N ILE A 274 2.94 15.45 24.34
CA ILE A 274 2.37 14.08 24.27
C ILE A 274 2.99 13.23 23.15
N PRO A 275 2.96 13.65 21.87
CA PRO A 275 3.32 12.74 20.79
C PRO A 275 4.81 12.58 20.60
N CYS A 276 5.62 13.52 21.10
CA CYS A 276 7.07 13.53 20.88
C CYS A 276 7.86 12.87 22.02
N VAL A 277 7.41 13.02 23.26
CA VAL A 277 8.16 12.57 24.45
C VAL A 277 7.87 11.09 24.75
N MET A 278 6.60 10.68 24.68
CA MET A 278 6.19 9.33 25.06
C MET A 278 6.80 8.21 24.18
N PRO A 279 6.93 8.34 22.85
CA PRO A 279 7.60 7.33 22.03
C PRO A 279 9.12 7.24 22.30
N SER A 280 9.75 8.37 22.64
CA SER A 280 11.19 8.47 22.90
C SER A 280 11.58 7.80 24.22
N VAL A 281 10.72 7.91 25.25
CA VAL A 281 10.92 7.29 26.58
C VAL A 281 10.70 5.78 26.56
N LYS A 282 9.81 5.26 25.70
CA LYS A 282 9.54 3.80 25.58
C LYS A 282 10.66 3.00 24.90
N SER A 283 11.70 3.64 24.37
CA SER A 283 12.83 2.95 23.74
C SER A 283 13.74 2.29 24.80
N PRO A 284 13.88 0.94 24.82
CA PRO A 284 14.59 0.22 25.89
C PRO A 284 16.03 0.70 26.11
N LYS A 285 16.70 1.12 25.02
CA LYS A 285 18.08 1.63 25.03
C LYS A 285 18.24 2.96 25.77
N LEU A 286 17.19 3.79 25.85
CA LEU A 286 17.22 5.09 26.51
C LEU A 286 16.71 5.03 27.95
N SER A 287 15.92 4.01 28.27
CA SER A 287 15.28 3.79 29.57
C SER A 287 16.18 3.18 30.66
N GLY A 288 17.50 3.10 30.43
CA GLY A 288 18.46 2.63 31.42
C GLY A 288 18.19 3.27 32.79
N SER A 289 17.60 2.46 33.67
CA SER A 289 17.29 2.73 35.09
C SER A 289 16.51 4.01 35.45
N ALA A 290 15.42 4.39 34.76
CA ALA A 290 14.52 5.41 35.29
C ALA A 290 13.05 5.29 34.83
N GLY A 291 12.15 5.04 35.80
CA GLY A 291 10.70 5.27 35.66
C GLY A 291 9.82 4.17 36.26
N GLY A 292 9.44 4.32 37.53
CA GLY A 292 8.38 3.51 38.16
C GLY A 292 6.99 3.95 37.71
N ALA A 293 6.02 3.03 37.82
CA ALA A 293 4.59 3.21 37.53
C ALA A 293 3.99 4.46 38.23
N PRO A 294 2.83 4.98 37.76
CA PRO A 294 2.22 6.20 38.30
C PRO A 294 1.68 5.96 39.72
N GLY A 295 2.53 6.12 40.71
CA GLY A 295 2.15 6.25 42.12
C GLY A 295 1.97 7.72 42.47
N GLN A 296 0.84 8.05 43.08
CA GLN A 296 0.51 9.38 43.59
C GLN A 296 1.68 9.95 44.42
N ILE A 297 2.16 11.15 44.08
CA ILE A 297 3.20 11.85 44.84
C ILE A 297 2.56 12.96 45.65
N THR A 298 2.64 12.85 46.97
CA THR A 298 2.65 14.00 47.89
C THR A 298 4.09 14.20 48.36
N ASN A 299 4.87 15.10 47.73
CA ASN A 299 5.92 15.86 48.42
C ASN A 299 6.49 17.01 47.57
N PRO A 300 6.76 18.21 48.15
CA PRO A 300 7.17 19.40 47.43
C PRO A 300 8.70 19.58 47.50
N CYS A 301 9.46 18.94 46.62
CA CYS A 301 10.94 19.11 46.61
C CYS A 301 11.49 19.98 45.47
N CYS A 302 10.65 20.51 44.57
CA CYS A 302 11.12 21.27 43.40
C CYS A 302 11.07 22.81 43.53
N ARG A 303 10.99 23.39 44.73
CA ARG A 303 11.06 24.85 44.90
C ARG A 303 12.46 25.43 45.11
N SER A 304 13.52 24.62 45.18
CA SER A 304 14.86 25.14 45.58
C SER A 304 15.86 25.38 44.45
N CYS A 305 15.55 25.13 43.17
CA CYS A 305 16.54 25.29 42.09
C CYS A 305 16.50 26.65 41.35
N VAL A 306 15.66 27.60 41.75
CA VAL A 306 15.56 28.93 41.09
C VAL A 306 16.19 30.07 41.90
N ALA A 307 16.79 29.79 43.06
CA ALA A 307 17.32 30.83 43.96
C ALA A 307 18.83 30.70 44.24
N THR A 308 19.67 30.78 43.21
CA THR A 308 21.06 31.25 43.35
C THR A 308 21.52 31.85 42.02
N GLY A 309 21.11 33.10 41.81
CA GLY A 309 21.73 34.02 40.87
C GLY A 309 22.24 35.23 41.66
N ARG A 310 23.44 35.11 42.21
CA ARG A 310 24.37 36.20 42.53
C ARG A 310 25.78 35.65 42.39
#